data_AF-I0HH95-F1
#
_entry.id   AF-I0HH95-F1
#
_cell.length_a   1.000
_cell.length_b   1.000
_cell.length_c   1.000
_cell.angle_alpha   90.00
_cell.angle_beta   90.00
_cell.angle_gamma   90.00
#
_symmetry.space_group_name_H-M   'P 1'
#
loop_
_entity.id
_entity.type
_entity.pdbx_description
1 polymer ?
#
loop_
_entity_poly.entity_id
_entity_poly.type
_entity_poly.pdbx_seq_one_letter_code
_entity_poly.pdbx_strand_id
1 'polypeptide(L)'
;MRRIAVLDAPSNLGLRPPTATSVPGCAKAPGALRDHGLLSKLGARDAGCLTPPRYDPGDWRPGDGVAHAAEIAAYSRALADRIGAIIDGGEFPVVLGGDCSILIGSGVAMHRLGEAVGGRIGLVFVDGHSDFRHPGNASYVGAAAGEDLALVTGRGQADLAAIERRRPYFRDVDVVVLGIRAQDEYRLDLQAAGIVTRPVPALRAEGAARSAQWARDQLVDCAGYWVHIDVDVLDPAVMPAVDAPDPGGIAFPELELLLAGLVESPHCLGVEITVFDPDYDPDGRYAAEIVSAVTAGLAPVKTTAPRPDLIAARRDLATPQVSPLLDGVDDAAAQDPVVVSAAGMDPIPAMDDSPDPIAEPDPVAEPDPIAEPDRVAEPDSIAEPDPIAEPDLTAEPDLTAEPDPVRAPDLTAAPESMGEPEEAPEPETVGDFEAVADSDQFEEPSSGDGEDDFAEDERSAAALDEAEEAHEPDEQHESEPDDSEHRVTASAAAPSERPDMRLLTRPLGSAPLLDSEPLPATRPGMLRPRPPLDPPAIGVLRPGFRATEFPAGDFQGPDFPGGGAA
;
A
#
# COMPACT_ATOMS: atom_id res chain seq x y z
N MET A 1 -6.28 -23.53 5.19
CA MET A 1 -6.97 -22.49 4.41
C MET A 1 -7.05 -21.23 5.26
N ARG A 2 -6.52 -20.11 4.77
CA ARG A 2 -6.64 -18.81 5.46
C ARG A 2 -8.02 -18.21 5.13
N ARG A 3 -8.75 -17.71 6.14
CA ARG A 3 -9.96 -16.92 5.90
C ARG A 3 -9.54 -15.48 5.59
N ILE A 4 -10.14 -14.87 4.57
CA ILE A 4 -9.93 -13.46 4.27
C ILE A 4 -10.84 -12.62 5.18
N ALA A 5 -10.30 -11.54 5.74
CA ALA A 5 -11.04 -10.52 6.45
C ALA A 5 -10.78 -9.16 5.80
N VAL A 6 -11.84 -8.51 5.31
CA VAL A 6 -11.77 -7.23 4.61
C VAL A 6 -12.02 -6.10 5.58
N LEU A 7 -11.06 -5.18 5.71
CA LEU A 7 -11.11 -4.01 6.58
C LEU A 7 -11.11 -2.74 5.72
N ASP A 8 -12.08 -1.86 5.92
CA ASP A 8 -12.07 -0.56 5.25
C ASP A 8 -11.22 0.42 6.05
N ALA A 9 -10.23 1.01 5.39
CA ALA A 9 -9.38 2.08 5.89
C ALA A 9 -9.49 3.31 4.95
N PRO A 10 -10.70 3.91 4.80
CA PRO A 10 -10.87 5.10 3.98
C PRO A 10 -10.05 6.26 4.55
N SER A 11 -9.25 6.92 3.71
CA SER A 11 -8.49 8.13 4.04
C SER A 11 -8.29 8.99 2.78
N ASN A 12 -8.22 10.30 2.99
CA ASN A 12 -7.73 11.26 1.99
C ASN A 12 -6.52 12.05 2.53
N LEU A 13 -6.13 11.84 3.79
CA LEU A 13 -5.26 12.73 4.56
C LEU A 13 -3.85 12.84 3.98
N GLY A 14 -3.34 11.80 3.31
CA GLY A 14 -2.03 11.84 2.68
C GLY A 14 -1.99 12.62 1.36
N LEU A 15 -3.15 12.97 0.77
CA LEU A 15 -3.24 13.62 -0.53
C LEU A 15 -3.34 15.15 -0.46
N ARG A 16 -2.97 15.77 -1.58
CA ARG A 16 -3.28 17.18 -1.85
C ARG A 16 -4.68 17.29 -2.44
N PRO A 17 -5.43 18.36 -2.18
CA PRO A 17 -6.75 18.49 -2.75
C PRO A 17 -6.65 18.87 -4.24
N PRO A 18 -7.47 18.30 -5.14
CA PRO A 18 -7.44 18.64 -6.57
C PRO A 18 -7.62 20.13 -6.87
N THR A 19 -8.34 20.83 -6.00
CA THR A 19 -8.53 22.29 -5.99
C THR A 19 -8.55 22.78 -4.55
N ALA A 20 -8.33 24.08 -4.30
CA ALA A 20 -8.30 24.64 -2.94
C ALA A 20 -9.62 24.49 -2.13
N THR A 21 -10.72 24.07 -2.76
CA THR A 21 -12.05 23.90 -2.15
C THR A 21 -12.62 22.49 -2.28
N SER A 22 -11.87 21.53 -2.84
CA SER A 22 -12.30 20.14 -2.98
C SER A 22 -11.60 19.24 -1.98
N VAL A 23 -12.21 18.09 -1.71
CA VAL A 23 -11.59 16.97 -0.98
C VAL A 23 -11.29 15.88 -2.02
N PRO A 24 -10.17 15.15 -1.94
CA PRO A 24 -9.93 13.97 -2.78
C PRO A 24 -11.06 12.93 -2.65
N GLY A 25 -11.30 12.13 -3.68
CA GLY A 25 -12.39 11.15 -3.65
C GLY A 25 -11.98 9.75 -3.19
N CYS A 26 -10.68 9.42 -3.13
CA CYS A 26 -10.19 8.06 -2.85
C CYS A 26 -10.71 7.41 -1.55
N ALA A 27 -11.04 8.18 -0.50
CA ALA A 27 -11.71 7.66 0.70
C ALA A 27 -13.08 6.99 0.43
N LYS A 28 -13.65 7.15 -0.77
CA LYS A 28 -14.88 6.47 -1.23
C LYS A 28 -14.62 5.06 -1.77
N ALA A 29 -13.36 4.71 -2.09
CA ALA A 29 -12.98 3.44 -2.70
C ALA A 29 -13.53 2.19 -1.99
N PRO A 30 -13.50 2.08 -0.64
CA PRO A 30 -14.00 0.88 0.03
C PRO A 30 -15.50 0.67 -0.22
N GLY A 31 -16.28 1.75 -0.26
CA GLY A 31 -17.71 1.72 -0.59
C GLY A 31 -17.95 1.26 -2.02
N ALA A 32 -17.31 1.92 -2.99
CA ALA A 32 -17.44 1.59 -4.41
C ALA A 32 -17.05 0.12 -4.70
N LEU A 33 -15.93 -0.37 -4.17
CA LEU A 33 -15.52 -1.77 -4.34
C LEU A 33 -16.49 -2.76 -3.69
N ARG A 34 -17.12 -2.39 -2.56
CA ARG A 34 -18.16 -3.21 -1.90
C ARG A 34 -19.46 -3.27 -2.70
N ASP A 35 -19.87 -2.17 -3.33
CA ASP A 35 -21.07 -2.13 -4.18
C ASP A 35 -20.93 -3.07 -5.41
N HIS A 36 -19.71 -3.28 -5.91
CA HIS A 36 -19.40 -4.28 -6.93
C HIS A 36 -19.21 -5.72 -6.38
N GLY A 37 -19.56 -5.96 -5.11
CA GLY A 37 -19.67 -7.29 -4.51
C GLY A 37 -18.35 -7.90 -4.03
N LEU A 38 -17.33 -7.10 -3.72
CA LEU A 38 -16.00 -7.61 -3.35
C LEU A 38 -16.03 -8.62 -2.19
N LEU A 39 -16.79 -8.33 -1.11
CA LEU A 39 -16.91 -9.23 0.04
C LEU A 39 -17.41 -10.63 -0.34
N SER A 40 -18.49 -10.70 -1.14
CA SER A 40 -19.14 -11.97 -1.49
C SER A 40 -18.31 -12.76 -2.50
N LYS A 41 -17.68 -12.08 -3.47
CA LYS A 41 -16.73 -12.67 -4.44
C LYS A 41 -15.50 -13.26 -3.74
N LEU A 42 -14.93 -12.54 -2.76
CA LEU A 42 -13.84 -13.06 -1.93
C LEU A 42 -14.31 -14.15 -0.97
N GLY A 43 -15.60 -14.20 -0.60
CA GLY A 43 -16.08 -15.04 0.51
C GLY A 43 -15.46 -14.60 1.84
N ALA A 44 -15.23 -13.29 1.98
CA ALA A 44 -14.50 -12.70 3.11
C ALA A 44 -15.43 -12.43 4.29
N ARG A 45 -14.85 -12.43 5.49
CA ARG A 45 -15.48 -11.83 6.67
C ARG A 45 -15.38 -10.31 6.55
N ASP A 46 -16.47 -9.61 6.84
CA ASP A 46 -16.40 -8.16 7.03
C ASP A 46 -15.69 -7.86 8.37
N ALA A 47 -14.61 -7.10 8.31
CA ALA A 47 -13.88 -6.57 9.47
C ALA A 47 -14.25 -5.12 9.78
N GLY A 48 -15.29 -4.58 9.16
CA GLY A 48 -15.81 -3.24 9.38
C GLY A 48 -14.93 -2.15 8.77
N CYS A 49 -15.14 -0.93 9.25
CA CYS A 49 -14.53 0.28 8.71
C CYS A 49 -13.93 1.14 9.83
N LEU A 50 -12.81 1.80 9.55
CA LEU A 50 -12.29 2.89 10.38
C LEU A 50 -12.95 4.21 9.98
N THR A 51 -13.37 5.00 10.96
CA THR A 51 -13.83 6.38 10.72
C THR A 51 -12.63 7.29 10.47
N PRO A 52 -12.48 7.92 9.29
CA PRO A 52 -11.42 8.88 9.07
C PRO A 52 -11.70 10.20 9.79
N PRO A 53 -10.65 10.90 10.26
CA PRO A 53 -10.70 12.32 10.53
C PRO A 53 -11.23 13.11 9.31
N ARG A 54 -11.83 14.26 9.58
CA ARG A 54 -12.24 15.20 8.51
C ARG A 54 -10.98 15.65 7.75
N TYR A 55 -11.04 15.57 6.42
CA TYR A 55 -10.03 16.20 5.57
C TYR A 55 -10.15 17.73 5.68
N ASP A 56 -9.29 18.35 6.47
CA ASP A 56 -9.24 19.80 6.66
C ASP A 56 -7.80 20.24 6.91
N PRO A 57 -7.10 20.83 5.92
CA PRO A 57 -5.71 21.27 6.10
C PRO A 57 -5.60 22.53 6.98
N GLY A 58 -6.71 23.19 7.32
CA GLY A 58 -6.73 24.40 8.12
C GLY A 58 -5.75 25.47 7.62
N ASP A 59 -4.87 25.91 8.51
CA ASP A 59 -3.86 26.92 8.22
C ASP A 59 -2.51 26.38 7.73
N TRP A 60 -2.38 25.08 7.42
CA TRP A 60 -1.15 24.49 6.89
C TRP A 60 -0.65 25.18 5.62
N ARG A 61 0.66 25.44 5.54
CA ARG A 61 1.36 26.00 4.38
C ARG A 61 2.59 25.15 4.01
N PRO A 62 3.04 25.18 2.74
CA PRO A 62 4.28 24.53 2.33
C PRO A 62 5.47 24.99 3.16
N GLY A 63 6.11 24.05 3.87
CA GLY A 63 7.19 24.31 4.82
C GLY A 63 6.84 23.98 6.27
N ASP A 64 5.56 23.87 6.62
CA ASP A 64 5.10 23.51 7.98
C ASP A 64 5.30 22.02 8.31
N GLY A 65 5.74 21.21 7.33
CA GLY A 65 5.83 19.76 7.41
C GLY A 65 4.73 19.08 6.60
N VAL A 66 4.43 17.82 6.94
CA VAL A 66 3.38 17.03 6.30
C VAL A 66 2.01 17.52 6.74
N ALA A 67 1.08 17.73 5.79
CA ALA A 67 -0.30 18.07 6.11
C ALA A 67 -0.98 16.92 6.90
N HIS A 68 -1.90 17.27 7.80
CA HIS A 68 -2.68 16.29 8.59
C HIS A 68 -1.83 15.30 9.42
N ALA A 69 -0.56 15.60 9.72
CA ALA A 69 0.37 14.65 10.33
C ALA A 69 -0.11 14.08 11.68
N ALA A 70 -0.80 14.88 12.50
CA ALA A 70 -1.35 14.42 13.78
C ALA A 70 -2.54 13.45 13.58
N GLU A 71 -3.42 13.77 12.63
CA GLU A 71 -4.58 12.97 12.23
C GLU A 71 -4.13 11.63 11.63
N ILE A 72 -3.15 11.65 10.72
CA ILE A 72 -2.52 10.46 10.13
C ILE A 72 -1.88 9.62 11.24
N ALA A 73 -1.03 10.20 12.10
CA ALA A 73 -0.36 9.47 13.18
C ALA A 73 -1.33 8.84 14.21
N ALA A 74 -2.54 9.38 14.37
CA ALA A 74 -3.61 8.79 15.16
C ALA A 74 -4.33 7.66 14.40
N TYR A 75 -4.66 7.90 13.13
CA TYR A 75 -5.31 6.94 12.24
C TYR A 75 -4.45 5.69 12.01
N SER A 76 -3.16 5.84 11.73
CA SER A 76 -2.20 4.76 11.55
C SER A 76 -2.13 3.83 12.77
N ARG A 77 -2.23 4.38 14.00
CA ARG A 77 -2.27 3.56 15.23
C ARG A 77 -3.57 2.75 15.32
N ALA A 78 -4.71 3.38 15.07
CA ALA A 78 -6.00 2.69 15.04
C ALA A 78 -6.03 1.60 13.96
N LEU A 79 -5.47 1.85 12.78
CA LEU A 79 -5.34 0.87 11.70
C LEU A 79 -4.43 -0.29 12.11
N ALA A 80 -3.29 0.01 12.75
CA ALA A 80 -2.36 -1.00 13.24
C ALA A 80 -2.99 -1.94 14.28
N ASP A 81 -3.83 -1.40 15.17
CA ASP A 81 -4.59 -2.19 16.15
C ASP A 81 -5.60 -3.11 15.45
N ARG A 82 -6.30 -2.61 14.41
CA ARG A 82 -7.30 -3.38 13.64
C ARG A 82 -6.68 -4.48 12.79
N ILE A 83 -5.57 -4.20 12.09
CA ILE A 83 -4.79 -5.22 11.36
C ILE A 83 -4.28 -6.28 12.32
N GLY A 84 -3.74 -5.85 13.48
CA GLY A 84 -3.29 -6.76 14.54
C GLY A 84 -4.39 -7.73 14.98
N ALA A 85 -5.57 -7.22 15.31
CA ALA A 85 -6.71 -8.04 15.76
C ALA A 85 -7.20 -9.05 14.70
N ILE A 86 -7.05 -8.76 13.40
CA ILE A 86 -7.35 -9.71 12.32
C ILE A 86 -6.33 -10.85 12.29
N ILE A 87 -5.04 -10.53 12.42
CA ILE A 87 -3.95 -11.52 12.47
C ILE A 87 -4.08 -12.39 13.73
N ASP A 88 -4.48 -11.81 14.86
CA ASP A 88 -4.75 -12.53 16.11
C ASP A 88 -5.91 -13.54 15.99
N GLY A 89 -6.85 -13.28 15.08
CA GLY A 89 -7.92 -14.19 14.69
C GLY A 89 -7.49 -15.33 13.75
N GLY A 90 -6.23 -15.34 13.29
CA GLY A 90 -5.71 -16.29 12.31
C GLY A 90 -6.21 -16.06 10.89
N GLU A 91 -6.58 -14.82 10.56
CA GLU A 91 -7.16 -14.42 9.28
C GLU A 91 -6.17 -13.61 8.45
N PHE A 92 -6.40 -13.56 7.14
CA PHE A 92 -5.60 -12.79 6.19
C PHE A 92 -6.26 -11.41 6.00
N PRO A 93 -5.62 -10.31 6.43
CA PRO A 93 -6.14 -8.96 6.22
C PRO A 93 -6.10 -8.59 4.73
N VAL A 94 -7.21 -8.04 4.25
CA VAL A 94 -7.28 -7.27 3.00
C VAL A 94 -7.79 -5.89 3.38
N VAL A 95 -6.94 -4.88 3.29
CA VAL A 95 -7.28 -3.50 3.66
C VAL A 95 -7.69 -2.74 2.41
N LEU A 96 -8.89 -2.17 2.40
CA LEU A 96 -9.36 -1.27 1.35
C LEU A 96 -9.06 0.15 1.81
N GLY A 97 -8.02 0.76 1.25
CA GLY A 97 -7.60 2.11 1.61
C GLY A 97 -8.46 3.20 0.98
N GLY A 98 -8.09 4.44 1.29
CA GLY A 98 -8.16 5.52 0.32
C GLY A 98 -6.74 5.80 -0.16
N ASP A 99 -6.10 6.87 0.32
CA ASP A 99 -4.74 7.23 -0.06
C ASP A 99 -3.63 6.32 0.52
N CYS A 100 -2.43 6.34 -0.08
CA CYS A 100 -1.31 5.47 0.29
C CYS A 100 -0.85 5.57 1.75
N SER A 101 -1.01 6.72 2.42
CA SER A 101 -0.49 6.94 3.79
C SER A 101 -1.10 6.00 4.86
N ILE A 102 -2.10 5.20 4.50
CA ILE A 102 -2.53 4.06 5.32
C ILE A 102 -1.42 3.01 5.54
N LEU A 103 -0.43 2.90 4.64
CA LEU A 103 0.73 2.01 4.77
C LEU A 103 1.54 2.32 6.03
N ILE A 104 1.54 3.55 6.52
CA ILE A 104 2.12 3.92 7.82
C ILE A 104 1.48 3.07 8.94
N GLY A 105 0.17 2.86 8.90
CA GLY A 105 -0.55 2.01 9.86
C GLY A 105 -0.21 0.54 9.72
N SER A 106 -0.14 0.05 8.48
CA SER A 106 0.31 -1.32 8.20
C SER A 106 1.77 -1.55 8.59
N GLY A 107 2.65 -0.57 8.39
CA GLY A 107 4.05 -0.58 8.82
C GLY A 107 4.19 -0.63 10.34
N VAL A 108 3.41 0.16 11.08
CA VAL A 108 3.34 0.05 12.56
C VAL A 108 2.86 -1.35 12.98
N ALA A 109 1.84 -1.91 12.31
CA ALA A 109 1.35 -3.27 12.59
C ALA A 109 2.43 -4.35 12.33
N MET A 110 3.15 -4.24 11.21
CA MET A 110 4.19 -5.17 10.81
C MET A 110 5.44 -5.06 11.70
N HIS A 111 5.85 -3.85 12.11
CA HIS A 111 6.96 -3.70 13.05
C HIS A 111 6.62 -4.29 14.44
N ARG A 112 5.39 -4.07 14.93
CA ARG A 112 4.92 -4.71 16.17
C ARG A 112 4.96 -6.24 16.06
N LEU A 113 4.53 -6.80 14.92
CA LEU A 113 4.59 -8.25 14.67
C LEU A 113 6.03 -8.76 14.55
N GLY A 114 6.93 -8.02 13.88
CA GLY A 114 8.34 -8.36 13.75
C GLY A 114 9.03 -8.55 15.11
N GLU A 115 8.82 -7.61 16.02
CA GLU A 115 9.30 -7.75 17.41
C GLU A 115 8.75 -8.99 18.11
N ALA A 116 7.44 -9.25 17.97
CA ALA A 116 6.80 -10.40 18.59
C ALA A 116 7.41 -11.74 18.15
N VAL A 117 7.75 -11.87 16.87
CA VAL A 117 8.31 -13.10 16.29
C VAL A 117 9.85 -13.14 16.36
N GLY A 118 10.49 -12.14 16.95
CA GLY A 118 11.96 -12.01 16.97
C GLY A 118 12.59 -11.86 15.58
N GLY A 119 11.84 -11.32 14.61
CA GLY A 119 12.21 -11.33 13.20
C GLY A 119 11.92 -10.02 12.48
N ARG A 120 12.22 -10.00 11.19
CA ARG A 120 11.96 -8.85 10.30
C ARG A 120 10.74 -9.15 9.44
N ILE A 121 9.92 -8.14 9.20
CA ILE A 121 8.84 -8.19 8.21
C ILE A 121 9.28 -7.33 7.03
N GLY A 122 9.14 -7.86 5.81
CA GLY A 122 9.43 -7.14 4.59
C GLY A 122 8.23 -6.40 4.01
N LEU A 123 8.47 -5.63 2.96
CA LEU A 123 7.44 -4.92 2.19
C LEU A 123 7.62 -5.21 0.70
N VAL A 124 6.53 -5.57 0.03
CA VAL A 124 6.43 -5.49 -1.42
C VAL A 124 5.55 -4.28 -1.75
N PHE A 125 6.14 -3.26 -2.35
CA PHE A 125 5.52 -1.99 -2.69
C PHE A 125 5.22 -1.99 -4.19
N VAL A 126 3.93 -2.09 -4.57
CA VAL A 126 3.47 -2.18 -5.96
C VAL A 126 2.78 -0.87 -6.32
N ASP A 127 3.42 -0.04 -7.13
CA ASP A 127 3.06 1.38 -7.29
C ASP A 127 3.58 1.90 -8.64
N GLY A 128 2.93 2.90 -9.25
CA GLY A 128 3.46 3.60 -10.42
C GLY A 128 4.61 4.56 -10.11
N HIS A 129 4.66 5.03 -8.87
CA HIS A 129 5.60 5.97 -8.28
C HIS A 129 6.44 5.31 -7.17
N SER A 130 7.57 5.92 -6.82
CA SER A 130 8.39 5.45 -5.71
C SER A 130 7.99 5.99 -4.34
N ASP A 131 7.17 7.04 -4.27
CA ASP A 131 6.76 7.76 -3.05
C ASP A 131 7.90 7.98 -2.04
N PHE A 132 9.08 8.26 -2.59
CA PHE A 132 10.34 8.36 -1.85
C PHE A 132 10.78 9.81 -1.64
N ARG A 133 9.85 10.77 -1.70
CA ARG A 133 10.13 12.18 -1.39
C ARG A 133 10.37 12.34 0.11
N HIS A 134 11.40 13.06 0.50
CA HIS A 134 11.67 13.43 1.90
C HIS A 134 12.51 14.72 2.01
N PRO A 135 12.66 15.34 3.20
CA PRO A 135 13.42 16.58 3.37
C PRO A 135 14.94 16.49 3.09
N GLY A 136 15.43 15.34 2.62
CA GLY A 136 16.82 15.11 2.25
C GLY A 136 17.05 15.07 0.73
N ASN A 137 16.02 14.83 -0.08
CA ASN A 137 16.07 14.86 -1.54
C ASN A 137 15.16 15.94 -2.17
N ALA A 138 14.15 16.43 -1.46
CA ALA A 138 13.26 17.50 -1.92
C ALA A 138 13.35 18.78 -1.08
N SER A 139 13.06 19.93 -1.71
CA SER A 139 13.09 21.24 -1.06
C SER A 139 11.92 21.50 -0.10
N TYR A 140 10.83 20.73 -0.22
CA TYR A 140 9.73 20.70 0.73
C TYR A 140 9.01 19.35 0.71
N VAL A 141 8.28 19.10 1.80
CA VAL A 141 7.35 17.98 2.00
C VAL A 141 5.98 18.54 2.38
N GLY A 142 4.93 17.74 2.26
CA GLY A 142 3.58 18.22 2.55
C GLY A 142 2.41 17.29 2.25
N ALA A 143 2.65 16.13 1.64
CA ALA A 143 1.59 15.19 1.29
C ALA A 143 2.11 13.77 1.50
N ALA A 144 1.64 13.13 2.57
CA ALA A 144 2.18 11.87 3.06
C ALA A 144 2.10 10.73 2.04
N ALA A 145 1.11 10.71 1.15
CA ALA A 145 1.01 9.69 0.09
C ALA A 145 2.29 9.68 -0.74
N GLY A 146 2.59 10.79 -1.44
CA GLY A 146 3.83 10.93 -2.23
C GLY A 146 5.17 10.93 -1.44
N GLU A 147 5.15 10.59 -0.16
CA GLU A 147 6.28 10.50 0.78
C GLU A 147 6.27 9.16 1.54
N ASP A 148 5.34 8.25 1.23
CA ASP A 148 4.95 7.13 2.08
C ASP A 148 6.03 6.05 2.17
N LEU A 149 6.63 5.64 1.05
CA LEU A 149 7.76 4.71 1.06
C LEU A 149 8.97 5.30 1.82
N ALA A 150 9.19 6.60 1.70
CA ALA A 150 10.20 7.29 2.50
C ALA A 150 9.83 7.25 4.00
N LEU A 151 8.58 7.57 4.38
CA LEU A 151 8.10 7.55 5.76
C LEU A 151 8.25 6.17 6.40
N VAL A 152 7.83 5.09 5.72
CA VAL A 152 7.88 3.74 6.30
C VAL A 152 9.27 3.11 6.32
N THR A 153 10.17 3.57 5.44
CA THR A 153 11.62 3.30 5.55
C THR A 153 12.35 4.25 6.52
N GLY A 154 11.62 5.05 7.30
CA GLY A 154 12.17 5.86 8.37
C GLY A 154 12.87 7.14 7.90
N ARG A 155 12.46 7.71 6.78
CA ARG A 155 12.83 9.05 6.29
C ARG A 155 11.65 10.01 6.54
N GLY A 156 11.84 11.33 6.41
CA GLY A 156 10.74 12.28 6.64
C GLY A 156 10.47 12.64 8.11
N GLN A 157 9.23 13.06 8.39
CA GLN A 157 8.83 13.68 9.66
C GLN A 157 8.71 12.64 10.79
N ALA A 158 9.26 12.93 11.97
CA ALA A 158 9.45 11.92 13.01
C ALA A 158 8.16 11.47 13.72
N ASP A 159 7.10 12.27 13.70
CA ASP A 159 5.77 11.89 14.21
C ASP A 159 5.03 10.88 13.31
N LEU A 160 5.39 10.80 12.03
CA LEU A 160 4.89 9.83 11.06
C LEU A 160 5.86 8.66 10.83
N ALA A 161 7.17 8.92 10.78
CA ALA A 161 8.22 7.93 10.51
C ALA A 161 8.81 7.27 11.77
N ALA A 162 8.31 7.62 12.97
CA ALA A 162 8.72 7.03 14.25
C ALA A 162 7.57 6.91 15.27
N ILE A 163 6.36 6.61 14.81
CA ILE A 163 5.20 6.31 15.68
C ILE A 163 5.61 5.21 16.66
N GLU A 164 5.18 5.35 17.93
CA GLU A 164 5.56 4.45 19.03
C GLU A 164 7.08 4.33 19.29
N ARG A 165 7.90 5.23 18.73
CA ARG A 165 9.39 5.16 18.70
C ARG A 165 9.91 3.99 17.85
N ARG A 166 9.12 3.51 16.89
CA ARG A 166 9.45 2.42 15.96
C ARG A 166 9.98 3.02 14.67
N ARG A 167 11.27 2.87 14.38
CA ARG A 167 11.89 3.44 13.16
C ARG A 167 13.12 2.63 12.72
N PRO A 168 13.24 2.28 11.43
CA PRO A 168 12.19 2.36 10.39
C PRO A 168 11.11 1.28 10.62
N TYR A 169 9.94 1.36 9.97
CA TYR A 169 8.96 0.27 10.03
C TYR A 169 9.41 -0.95 9.20
N PHE A 170 9.95 -0.67 8.01
CA PHE A 170 10.60 -1.63 7.13
C PHE A 170 12.04 -1.18 6.89
N ARG A 171 13.02 -2.09 6.93
CA ARG A 171 14.41 -1.75 6.61
C ARG A 171 14.58 -1.70 5.10
N ASP A 172 15.42 -0.80 4.58
CA ASP A 172 15.68 -0.64 3.14
C ASP A 172 15.97 -1.97 2.40
N VAL A 173 16.75 -2.86 3.03
CA VAL A 173 17.11 -4.19 2.49
C VAL A 173 15.98 -5.22 2.52
N ASP A 174 14.90 -4.93 3.25
CA ASP A 174 13.70 -5.75 3.41
C ASP A 174 12.51 -5.15 2.61
N VAL A 175 12.79 -4.26 1.64
CA VAL A 175 11.80 -3.61 0.76
C VAL A 175 12.07 -3.99 -0.69
N VAL A 176 11.01 -4.39 -1.40
CA VAL A 176 11.00 -4.63 -2.85
C VAL A 176 9.98 -3.71 -3.51
N VAL A 177 10.42 -2.88 -4.46
CA VAL A 177 9.56 -1.97 -5.22
C VAL A 177 9.28 -2.55 -6.61
N LEU A 178 8.02 -2.61 -7.01
CA LEU A 178 7.55 -3.17 -8.28
C LEU A 178 6.65 -2.18 -9.02
N GLY A 179 6.76 -2.09 -10.34
CA GLY A 179 5.79 -1.35 -11.16
C GLY A 179 6.07 0.15 -11.36
N ILE A 180 7.08 0.71 -10.68
CA ILE A 180 7.50 2.10 -10.90
C ILE A 180 7.88 2.33 -12.37
N ARG A 181 7.69 3.55 -12.86
CA ARG A 181 8.14 3.87 -14.23
C ARG A 181 9.68 3.94 -14.31
N ALA A 182 10.24 3.71 -15.49
CA ALA A 182 11.69 3.72 -15.68
C ALA A 182 12.32 5.10 -15.45
N GLN A 183 11.52 6.15 -15.65
CA GLN A 183 11.83 7.56 -15.45
C GLN A 183 11.48 8.12 -14.05
N ASP A 184 11.07 7.27 -13.10
CA ASP A 184 10.76 7.70 -11.73
C ASP A 184 11.88 8.58 -11.12
N GLU A 185 11.48 9.67 -10.46
CA GLU A 185 12.37 10.74 -9.99
C GLU A 185 13.41 10.24 -8.97
N TYR A 186 12.99 9.37 -8.05
CA TYR A 186 13.79 8.93 -6.91
C TYR A 186 14.41 7.53 -7.10
N ARG A 187 14.33 6.95 -8.31
CA ARG A 187 14.90 5.63 -8.63
C ARG A 187 16.40 5.49 -8.29
N LEU A 188 17.16 6.59 -8.36
CA LEU A 188 18.57 6.60 -7.95
C LEU A 188 18.74 6.66 -6.41
N ASP A 189 17.85 7.35 -5.69
CA ASP A 189 17.82 7.37 -4.22
C ASP A 189 17.43 6.00 -3.65
N LEU A 190 16.46 5.31 -4.25
CA LEU A 190 16.12 3.92 -3.92
C LEU A 190 17.35 3.00 -4.09
N GLN A 191 18.04 3.10 -5.22
CA GLN A 191 19.26 2.34 -5.48
C GLN A 191 20.38 2.67 -4.46
N ALA A 192 20.53 3.95 -4.09
CA ALA A 192 21.52 4.39 -3.10
C ALA A 192 21.17 3.95 -1.66
N ALA A 193 19.88 3.81 -1.34
CA ALA A 193 19.40 3.21 -0.10
C ALA A 193 19.57 1.67 -0.05
N GLY A 194 19.82 1.03 -1.20
CA GLY A 194 19.86 -0.43 -1.31
C GLY A 194 18.48 -1.10 -1.45
N ILE A 195 17.43 -0.31 -1.71
CA ILE A 195 16.08 -0.80 -1.98
C ILE A 195 16.08 -1.40 -3.39
N VAL A 196 15.66 -2.66 -3.52
CA VAL A 196 15.64 -3.36 -4.81
C VAL A 196 14.37 -3.02 -5.58
N THR A 197 14.53 -2.64 -6.85
CA THR A 197 13.42 -2.16 -7.69
C THR A 197 13.27 -3.00 -8.96
N ARG A 198 12.04 -3.23 -9.41
CA ARG A 198 11.72 -3.77 -10.75
C ARG A 198 10.70 -2.88 -11.47
N PRO A 199 11.17 -1.86 -12.22
CA PRO A 199 10.31 -0.99 -13.02
C PRO A 199 9.51 -1.74 -14.09
N VAL A 200 8.42 -1.15 -14.60
CA VAL A 200 7.50 -1.81 -15.56
C VAL A 200 8.20 -2.51 -16.72
N PRO A 201 9.21 -1.94 -17.42
CA PRO A 201 9.86 -2.64 -18.54
C PRO A 201 10.56 -3.93 -18.13
N ALA A 202 11.14 -3.98 -16.93
CA ALA A 202 11.78 -5.18 -16.38
C ALA A 202 10.74 -6.18 -15.87
N LEU A 203 9.66 -5.70 -15.24
CA LEU A 203 8.52 -6.52 -14.83
C LEU A 203 7.89 -7.23 -16.05
N ARG A 204 7.73 -6.52 -17.17
CA ARG A 204 7.24 -7.06 -18.44
C ARG A 204 8.18 -8.03 -19.11
N ALA A 205 9.49 -7.73 -19.15
CA ALA A 205 10.48 -8.63 -19.73
C ALA A 205 10.56 -9.99 -19.00
N GLU A 206 10.40 -9.98 -17.67
CA GLU A 206 10.35 -11.20 -16.88
C GLU A 206 8.93 -11.82 -16.80
N GLY A 207 7.89 -11.01 -16.92
CA GLY A 207 6.51 -11.38 -16.66
C GLY A 207 6.13 -11.25 -15.18
N ALA A 208 4.85 -11.00 -14.94
CA ALA A 208 4.30 -10.72 -13.61
C ALA A 208 4.55 -11.84 -12.59
N ALA A 209 4.22 -13.10 -12.92
CA ALA A 209 4.40 -14.23 -11.99
C ALA A 209 5.87 -14.46 -11.58
N ARG A 210 6.83 -14.34 -12.53
CA ARG A 210 8.27 -14.43 -12.22
C ARG A 210 8.77 -13.21 -11.43
N SER A 211 8.10 -12.07 -11.56
CA SER A 211 8.41 -10.86 -10.77
C SER A 211 7.87 -10.96 -9.34
N ALA A 212 6.70 -11.55 -9.14
CA ALA A 212 6.20 -11.92 -7.82
C ALA A 212 7.12 -12.95 -7.15
N GLN A 213 7.53 -14.01 -7.86
CA GLN A 213 8.49 -14.98 -7.33
C GLN A 213 9.80 -14.30 -6.89
N TRP A 214 10.41 -13.50 -7.77
CA TRP A 214 11.64 -12.78 -7.45
C TRP A 214 11.50 -11.89 -6.21
N ALA A 215 10.38 -11.16 -6.06
CA ALA A 215 10.13 -10.32 -4.89
C ALA A 215 10.13 -11.13 -3.57
N ARG A 216 9.58 -12.35 -3.59
CA ARG A 216 9.65 -13.26 -2.43
C ARG A 216 11.07 -13.76 -2.17
N ASP A 217 11.82 -14.06 -3.23
CA ASP A 217 13.21 -14.52 -3.11
C ASP A 217 14.11 -13.43 -2.48
N GLN A 218 13.82 -12.14 -2.69
CA GLN A 218 14.50 -11.04 -1.99
C GLN A 218 14.16 -10.96 -0.48
N LEU A 219 12.99 -11.47 -0.08
CA LEU A 219 12.45 -11.37 1.28
C LEU A 219 12.49 -12.71 2.04
N VAL A 220 13.30 -13.67 1.58
CA VAL A 220 13.40 -15.02 2.19
C VAL A 220 13.90 -15.00 3.64
N ASP A 221 14.72 -14.00 4.01
CA ASP A 221 15.23 -13.80 5.37
C ASP A 221 14.23 -13.05 6.30
N CYS A 222 13.02 -12.76 5.81
CA CYS A 222 11.96 -12.15 6.61
C CYS A 222 10.96 -13.21 7.11
N ALA A 223 10.45 -13.03 8.33
CA ALA A 223 9.43 -13.91 8.91
C ALA A 223 8.11 -13.87 8.11
N GLY A 224 7.86 -12.75 7.42
CA GLY A 224 6.83 -12.56 6.40
C GLY A 224 7.00 -11.22 5.71
N TYR A 225 6.06 -10.84 4.84
CA TYR A 225 6.00 -9.53 4.19
C TYR A 225 4.57 -9.02 4.05
N TRP A 226 4.43 -7.70 4.01
CA TRP A 226 3.21 -7.01 3.62
C TRP A 226 3.22 -6.67 2.13
N VAL A 227 2.06 -6.57 1.49
CA VAL A 227 1.92 -6.12 0.11
C VAL A 227 1.11 -4.83 0.09
N HIS A 228 1.74 -3.75 -0.34
CA HIS A 228 1.08 -2.49 -0.67
C HIS A 228 0.79 -2.44 -2.17
N ILE A 229 -0.40 -1.96 -2.54
CA ILE A 229 -0.80 -1.75 -3.94
C ILE A 229 -1.44 -0.37 -4.07
N ASP A 230 -0.75 0.54 -4.75
CA ASP A 230 -1.39 1.66 -5.44
C ASP A 230 -1.93 1.13 -6.78
N VAL A 231 -3.20 1.41 -7.09
CA VAL A 231 -3.79 1.00 -8.38
C VAL A 231 -3.29 1.82 -9.56
N ASP A 232 -2.62 2.96 -9.34
CA ASP A 232 -1.94 3.76 -10.37
C ASP A 232 -0.71 3.07 -10.99
N VAL A 233 -0.29 1.94 -10.42
CA VAL A 233 0.63 1.00 -11.07
C VAL A 233 0.09 0.57 -12.45
N LEU A 234 -1.24 0.54 -12.60
CA LEU A 234 -1.93 0.29 -13.86
C LEU A 234 -1.76 1.47 -14.83
N ASP A 235 -1.77 1.18 -16.14
CA ASP A 235 -1.71 2.23 -17.15
C ASP A 235 -3.01 3.05 -17.17
N PRO A 236 -2.97 4.39 -17.31
CA PRO A 236 -4.16 5.24 -17.44
C PRO A 236 -5.11 4.87 -18.58
N ALA A 237 -4.65 4.12 -19.60
CA ALA A 237 -5.52 3.53 -20.63
C ALA A 237 -6.51 2.49 -20.07
N VAL A 238 -6.20 1.85 -18.93
CA VAL A 238 -7.07 0.88 -18.23
C VAL A 238 -7.48 1.34 -16.83
N MET A 239 -6.78 2.29 -16.22
CA MET A 239 -7.09 2.87 -14.90
C MET A 239 -6.73 4.37 -14.83
N PRO A 240 -7.57 5.26 -15.36
CA PRO A 240 -7.45 6.71 -15.18
C PRO A 240 -8.15 7.22 -13.91
N ALA A 241 -8.82 6.35 -13.15
CA ALA A 241 -9.61 6.71 -11.97
C ALA A 241 -8.75 6.73 -10.70
N VAL A 242 -7.72 7.58 -10.72
CA VAL A 242 -6.68 7.76 -9.69
C VAL A 242 -6.28 9.23 -9.62
N ASP A 243 -5.71 9.67 -8.49
CA ASP A 243 -5.27 11.06 -8.31
C ASP A 243 -4.06 11.45 -9.17
N ALA A 244 -3.17 10.50 -9.51
CA ALA A 244 -1.88 10.75 -10.18
C ALA A 244 -1.57 9.82 -11.39
N PRO A 245 -2.37 9.81 -12.47
CA PRO A 245 -2.18 8.86 -13.57
C PRO A 245 -0.89 9.10 -14.40
N ASP A 246 0.10 8.18 -14.36
CA ASP A 246 1.32 8.22 -15.20
C ASP A 246 1.35 7.10 -16.28
N PRO A 247 1.42 7.43 -17.59
CA PRO A 247 1.52 6.46 -18.68
C PRO A 247 2.71 5.48 -18.62
N GLY A 248 2.52 4.30 -19.23
CA GLY A 248 3.51 3.23 -19.26
C GLY A 248 3.35 2.19 -18.15
N GLY A 249 2.19 2.16 -17.48
CA GLY A 249 1.86 1.22 -16.40
C GLY A 249 1.54 -0.19 -16.88
N ILE A 250 1.21 -1.08 -15.93
CA ILE A 250 0.80 -2.47 -16.20
C ILE A 250 -0.70 -2.56 -16.56
N ALA A 251 -1.15 -3.70 -17.09
CA ALA A 251 -2.57 -3.98 -17.32
C ALA A 251 -3.15 -4.89 -16.22
N PHE A 252 -4.48 -4.95 -16.08
CA PHE A 252 -5.15 -5.80 -15.10
C PHE A 252 -4.69 -7.27 -15.06
N PRO A 253 -4.47 -7.98 -16.20
CA PRO A 253 -3.96 -9.35 -16.17
C PRO A 253 -2.53 -9.47 -15.61
N GLU A 254 -1.71 -8.42 -15.76
CA GLU A 254 -0.37 -8.36 -15.17
C GLU A 254 -0.47 -8.16 -13.66
N LEU A 255 -1.38 -7.30 -13.18
CA LEU A 255 -1.65 -7.10 -11.76
C LEU A 255 -2.23 -8.36 -11.10
N GLU A 256 -3.17 -9.04 -11.75
CA GLU A 256 -3.77 -10.29 -11.27
C GLU A 256 -2.69 -11.38 -11.05
N LEU A 257 -1.85 -11.62 -12.06
CA LEU A 257 -0.76 -12.60 -12.00
C LEU A 257 0.31 -12.22 -10.97
N LEU A 258 0.58 -10.92 -10.80
CA LEU A 258 1.51 -10.42 -9.79
C LEU A 258 0.95 -10.69 -8.39
N LEU A 259 -0.30 -10.28 -8.14
CA LEU A 259 -0.97 -10.46 -6.86
C LEU A 259 -1.08 -11.95 -6.49
N ALA A 260 -1.48 -12.81 -7.43
CA ALA A 260 -1.55 -14.26 -7.23
C ALA A 260 -0.21 -14.85 -6.79
N GLY A 261 0.88 -14.53 -7.49
CA GLY A 261 2.22 -14.99 -7.15
C GLY A 261 2.74 -14.42 -5.82
N LEU A 262 2.29 -13.23 -5.41
CA LEU A 262 2.65 -12.67 -4.10
C LEU A 262 1.90 -13.36 -2.97
N VAL A 263 0.61 -13.66 -3.12
CA VAL A 263 -0.23 -14.17 -2.01
C VAL A 263 -0.29 -15.70 -1.87
N GLU A 264 0.14 -16.46 -2.89
CA GLU A 264 0.24 -17.93 -2.78
C GLU A 264 1.21 -18.38 -1.67
N SER A 265 2.14 -17.51 -1.25
CA SER A 265 3.11 -17.77 -0.18
C SER A 265 2.51 -17.62 1.23
N PRO A 266 2.84 -18.52 2.17
CA PRO A 266 2.47 -18.37 3.58
C PRO A 266 3.26 -17.26 4.28
N HIS A 267 4.24 -16.63 3.61
CA HIS A 267 4.97 -15.47 4.12
C HIS A 267 4.27 -14.14 3.77
N CYS A 268 3.36 -14.10 2.80
CA CYS A 268 2.50 -12.93 2.61
C CYS A 268 1.54 -12.82 3.80
N LEU A 269 1.57 -11.70 4.51
CA LEU A 269 0.86 -11.50 5.78
C LEU A 269 -0.49 -10.81 5.63
N GLY A 270 -0.64 -9.98 4.60
CA GLY A 270 -1.85 -9.29 4.20
C GLY A 270 -1.58 -8.43 2.96
N VAL A 271 -2.63 -7.80 2.45
CA VAL A 271 -2.58 -6.89 1.29
C VAL A 271 -3.37 -5.63 1.62
N GLU A 272 -2.93 -4.49 1.12
CA GLU A 272 -3.75 -3.29 1.03
C GLU A 272 -3.82 -2.77 -0.41
N ILE A 273 -4.94 -2.11 -0.75
CA ILE A 273 -5.25 -1.58 -2.07
C ILE A 273 -5.68 -0.13 -1.90
N THR A 274 -5.05 0.80 -2.62
CA THR A 274 -5.14 2.25 -2.39
C THR A 274 -5.34 3.05 -3.70
N VAL A 275 -5.63 4.34 -3.56
CA VAL A 275 -5.63 5.42 -4.59
C VAL A 275 -6.60 5.25 -5.77
N PHE A 276 -7.47 4.24 -5.76
CA PHE A 276 -8.69 4.28 -6.57
C PHE A 276 -9.57 5.48 -6.16
N ASP A 277 -9.91 6.38 -7.09
CA ASP A 277 -10.84 7.49 -6.85
C ASP A 277 -12.16 7.30 -7.63
N PRO A 278 -13.26 6.92 -6.94
CA PRO A 278 -14.58 6.79 -7.54
C PRO A 278 -15.19 8.07 -8.13
N ASP A 279 -14.70 9.27 -7.79
CA ASP A 279 -15.18 10.51 -8.44
C ASP A 279 -14.79 10.59 -9.92
N TYR A 280 -13.81 9.78 -10.35
CA TYR A 280 -13.42 9.57 -11.74
C TYR A 280 -14.02 8.29 -12.37
N ASP A 281 -14.83 7.52 -11.63
CA ASP A 281 -15.52 6.29 -12.07
C ASP A 281 -17.05 6.34 -11.85
N PRO A 282 -17.76 7.31 -12.45
CA PRO A 282 -19.19 7.54 -12.16
C PRO A 282 -20.14 6.43 -12.63
N ASP A 283 -19.67 5.50 -13.48
CA ASP A 283 -20.41 4.31 -13.91
C ASP A 283 -19.93 3.00 -13.23
N GLY A 284 -18.96 3.09 -12.30
CA GLY A 284 -18.46 1.95 -11.52
C GLY A 284 -17.68 0.91 -12.33
N ARG A 285 -17.28 1.23 -13.56
CA ARG A 285 -16.64 0.22 -14.43
C ARG A 285 -15.22 -0.10 -13.99
N TYR A 286 -14.48 0.89 -13.47
CA TYR A 286 -13.13 0.67 -12.95
C TYR A 286 -13.16 -0.03 -11.59
N ALA A 287 -14.14 0.28 -10.73
CA ALA A 287 -14.43 -0.50 -9.53
C ALA A 287 -14.73 -1.97 -9.86
N ALA A 288 -15.53 -2.24 -10.89
CA ALA A 288 -15.82 -3.61 -11.33
C ALA A 288 -14.57 -4.38 -11.78
N GLU A 289 -13.68 -3.75 -12.55
CA GLU A 289 -12.41 -4.35 -13.00
C GLU A 289 -11.43 -4.58 -11.84
N ILE A 290 -11.26 -3.62 -10.91
CA ILE A 290 -10.46 -3.81 -9.69
C ILE A 290 -11.00 -5.00 -8.90
N VAL A 291 -12.31 -5.06 -8.66
CA VAL A 291 -12.93 -6.18 -7.94
C VAL A 291 -12.71 -7.51 -8.66
N SER A 292 -12.70 -7.53 -9.99
CA SER A 292 -12.40 -8.72 -10.80
C SER A 292 -10.95 -9.19 -10.56
N ALA A 293 -9.97 -8.32 -10.83
CA ALA A 293 -8.55 -8.62 -10.73
C ALA A 293 -8.12 -8.96 -9.30
N VAL A 294 -8.65 -8.25 -8.29
CA VAL A 294 -8.40 -8.52 -6.87
C VAL A 294 -9.03 -9.86 -6.45
N THR A 295 -10.23 -10.20 -6.92
CA THR A 295 -10.85 -11.49 -6.60
C THR A 295 -10.04 -12.66 -7.16
N ALA A 296 -9.59 -12.55 -8.41
CA ALA A 296 -8.78 -13.58 -9.06
C ALA A 296 -7.37 -13.67 -8.43
N GLY A 297 -6.69 -12.53 -8.26
CA GLY A 297 -5.37 -12.45 -7.65
C GLY A 297 -5.33 -12.93 -6.19
N LEU A 298 -6.39 -12.74 -5.41
CA LEU A 298 -6.48 -13.24 -4.03
C LEU A 298 -6.94 -14.70 -3.91
N ALA A 299 -7.27 -15.38 -5.01
CA ALA A 299 -7.71 -16.78 -4.95
C ALA A 299 -6.71 -17.74 -4.22
N PRO A 300 -5.37 -17.62 -4.39
CA PRO A 300 -4.42 -18.49 -3.70
C PRO A 300 -4.42 -18.38 -2.17
N VAL A 301 -4.85 -17.24 -1.59
CA VAL A 301 -4.90 -17.05 -0.12
C VAL A 301 -5.67 -18.17 0.57
N LYS A 302 -6.76 -18.63 -0.07
CA LYS A 302 -7.65 -19.66 0.44
C LYS A 302 -6.96 -21.01 0.53
N THR A 303 -6.10 -21.37 -0.43
CA THR A 303 -5.38 -22.66 -0.44
C THR A 303 -4.08 -22.61 0.38
N THR A 304 -3.48 -21.45 0.60
CA THR A 304 -2.25 -21.34 1.41
C THR A 304 -2.42 -21.81 2.87
N ALA A 305 -1.33 -22.31 3.43
CA ALA A 305 -1.23 -22.68 4.84
C ALA A 305 -1.37 -21.45 5.77
N PRO A 306 -2.05 -21.58 6.93
CA PRO A 306 -2.03 -20.56 7.97
C PRO A 306 -0.68 -20.53 8.68
N ARG A 307 -0.41 -19.43 9.40
CA ARG A 307 0.82 -19.18 10.16
C ARG A 307 0.53 -19.13 11.67
N PRO A 308 0.36 -20.29 12.34
CA PRO A 308 0.04 -20.33 13.78
C PRO A 308 1.17 -19.79 14.67
N ASP A 309 2.39 -19.77 14.17
CA ASP A 309 3.58 -19.15 14.77
C ASP A 309 3.39 -17.65 15.00
N LEU A 310 2.84 -16.92 14.03
CA LEU A 310 2.57 -15.49 14.15
C LEU A 310 1.46 -15.20 15.18
N ILE A 311 0.44 -16.07 15.24
CA ILE A 311 -0.66 -15.98 16.21
C ILE A 311 -0.13 -16.22 17.63
N ALA A 312 0.76 -17.20 17.80
CA ALA A 312 1.38 -17.49 19.09
C ALA A 312 2.20 -16.29 19.59
N ALA A 313 3.12 -15.79 18.75
CA ALA A 313 3.95 -14.62 19.06
C ALA A 313 3.14 -13.38 19.46
N ARG A 314 2.02 -13.10 18.78
CA ARG A 314 1.19 -11.93 19.11
C ARG A 314 0.36 -12.08 20.39
N ARG A 315 0.07 -13.30 20.87
CA ARG A 315 -0.54 -13.51 22.20
C ARG A 315 0.39 -13.09 23.34
N ASP A 316 1.70 -13.21 23.12
CA ASP A 316 2.70 -12.81 24.11
C ASP A 316 2.86 -11.28 24.18
N LEU A 317 2.53 -10.54 23.11
CA LEU A 317 2.36 -9.07 23.15
C LEU A 317 1.11 -8.65 23.95
N ALA A 318 0.01 -9.40 23.80
CA ALA A 318 -1.26 -9.08 24.45
C ALA A 318 -1.29 -9.45 25.95
N THR A 319 -0.32 -10.23 26.41
CA THR A 319 -0.18 -10.64 27.81
C THR A 319 0.79 -9.72 28.54
N PRO A 320 0.39 -9.01 29.62
CA PRO A 320 1.31 -8.18 30.37
C PRO A 320 2.47 -9.01 30.93
N GLN A 321 3.71 -8.67 30.54
CA GLN A 321 4.92 -9.28 31.06
C GLN A 321 5.12 -8.87 32.52
N VAL A 322 4.52 -9.62 33.45
CA VAL A 322 4.83 -9.52 34.88
C VAL A 322 6.24 -10.06 35.09
N SER A 323 7.22 -9.15 35.11
CA SER A 323 8.58 -9.49 35.50
C SER A 323 8.56 -10.09 36.91
N PRO A 324 9.17 -11.27 37.14
CA PRO A 324 9.30 -11.80 38.49
C PRO A 324 10.22 -10.87 39.29
N LEU A 325 9.64 -10.11 40.22
CA LEU A 325 10.40 -9.57 41.34
C LEU A 325 10.96 -10.76 42.09
N LEU A 326 12.29 -10.79 42.25
CA LEU A 326 12.96 -11.84 43.00
C LEU A 326 12.65 -11.65 44.49
N ASP A 327 11.76 -12.47 45.03
CA ASP A 327 11.49 -12.54 46.46
C ASP A 327 12.75 -12.99 47.22
N GLY A 328 13.37 -12.04 47.91
CA GLY A 328 14.36 -12.28 48.96
C GLY A 328 13.72 -12.02 50.32
N VAL A 329 13.18 -13.07 50.94
CA VAL A 329 12.56 -13.00 52.27
C VAL A 329 13.64 -12.94 53.34
N ASP A 330 13.49 -12.04 54.32
CA ASP A 330 13.89 -12.34 55.70
C ASP A 330 12.98 -11.62 56.72
N ASP A 331 12.81 -12.23 57.89
CA ASP A 331 11.65 -12.09 58.77
C ASP A 331 12.03 -11.53 60.17
N ALA A 332 11.24 -10.61 60.77
CA ALA A 332 11.17 -10.37 62.23
C ALA A 332 10.20 -9.24 62.69
N ALA A 333 9.03 -9.66 63.20
CA ALA A 333 8.34 -9.21 64.43
C ALA A 333 8.46 -7.76 65.02
N ALA A 334 7.34 -7.02 64.96
CA ALA A 334 6.60 -6.34 66.06
C ALA A 334 7.30 -5.61 67.24
N GLN A 335 6.91 -4.34 67.52
CA GLN A 335 6.16 -3.90 68.73
C GLN A 335 5.84 -2.36 68.78
N ASP A 336 4.89 -1.99 69.64
CA ASP A 336 4.25 -0.66 69.80
C ASP A 336 5.11 0.42 70.55
N PRO A 337 4.71 1.71 70.52
CA PRO A 337 5.60 2.84 70.87
C PRO A 337 5.55 3.31 72.33
N VAL A 338 6.64 3.97 72.79
CA VAL A 338 6.70 4.70 74.08
C VAL A 338 7.41 6.05 73.93
N VAL A 339 6.86 7.07 74.59
CA VAL A 339 7.32 8.48 74.64
C VAL A 339 7.94 8.76 76.01
N VAL A 340 9.11 9.44 76.12
CA VAL A 340 9.29 10.69 76.94
C VAL A 340 10.63 11.44 76.76
N SER A 341 10.51 12.78 76.78
CA SER A 341 11.35 13.79 77.48
C SER A 341 12.81 14.09 77.10
N ALA A 342 12.99 15.33 76.63
CA ALA A 342 14.22 16.08 76.40
C ALA A 342 15.02 16.54 77.65
N ALA A 343 16.24 17.02 77.40
CA ALA A 343 16.87 18.19 78.08
C ALA A 343 18.11 18.67 77.29
N GLY A 344 18.35 20.01 77.18
CA GLY A 344 19.76 20.50 77.12
C GLY A 344 20.27 21.54 76.09
N MET A 345 19.54 22.63 75.81
CA MET A 345 20.07 24.00 75.55
C MET A 345 20.96 24.35 74.29
N ASP A 346 20.45 25.38 73.60
CA ASP A 346 20.95 26.26 72.51
C ASP A 346 22.24 27.10 72.78
N PRO A 347 22.94 27.76 71.80
CA PRO A 347 22.31 28.65 70.80
C PRO A 347 22.88 28.84 69.37
N ILE A 348 22.10 29.65 68.64
CA ILE A 348 21.97 29.92 67.19
C ILE A 348 22.87 31.09 66.70
N PRO A 349 23.01 31.37 65.38
CA PRO A 349 21.99 32.11 64.62
C PRO A 349 21.62 31.51 63.25
N ALA A 350 20.36 31.72 62.85
CA ALA A 350 19.78 31.19 61.62
C ALA A 350 19.93 32.16 60.44
N MET A 351 19.92 31.61 59.22
CA MET A 351 19.49 32.30 58.01
C MET A 351 18.13 31.74 57.62
N ASP A 352 17.21 32.65 57.29
CA ASP A 352 15.80 32.38 57.07
C ASP A 352 15.56 31.89 55.63
N ASP A 353 14.97 30.70 55.49
CA ASP A 353 14.42 30.22 54.21
C ASP A 353 13.26 29.26 54.52
N SER A 354 12.04 29.74 54.33
CA SER A 354 10.82 28.95 54.31
C SER A 354 9.78 29.68 53.44
N PRO A 355 9.12 28.97 52.50
CA PRO A 355 8.19 29.60 51.56
C PRO A 355 6.89 30.01 52.25
N ASP A 356 6.27 31.08 51.72
CA ASP A 356 4.96 31.57 52.14
C ASP A 356 3.85 30.51 51.99
N PRO A 357 2.80 30.55 52.83
CA PRO A 357 1.66 29.66 52.70
C PRO A 357 0.87 29.96 51.42
N ILE A 358 0.63 28.91 50.63
CA ILE A 358 -0.28 28.98 49.48
C ILE A 358 -1.69 29.25 49.99
N ALA A 359 -2.30 30.34 49.52
CA ALA A 359 -3.69 30.68 49.84
C ALA A 359 -4.65 29.65 49.23
N GLU A 360 -5.76 29.39 49.93
CA GLU A 360 -6.87 28.62 49.36
C GLU A 360 -7.39 29.34 48.09
N PRO A 361 -7.73 28.61 47.01
CA PRO A 361 -8.29 29.23 45.81
C PRO A 361 -9.70 29.78 46.08
N ASP A 362 -9.96 31.00 45.61
CA ASP A 362 -11.30 31.59 45.64
C ASP A 362 -12.34 30.67 44.97
N PRO A 363 -13.58 30.63 45.47
CA PRO A 363 -14.64 29.85 44.82
C PRO A 363 -14.92 30.41 43.42
N VAL A 364 -14.82 29.54 42.42
CA VAL A 364 -15.17 29.86 41.04
C VAL A 364 -16.65 30.25 40.99
N ALA A 365 -16.94 31.42 40.44
CA ALA A 365 -18.33 31.87 40.25
C ALA A 365 -19.10 30.90 39.35
N GLU A 366 -20.36 30.61 39.70
CA GLU A 366 -21.25 29.86 38.82
C GLU A 366 -21.43 30.63 37.49
N PRO A 367 -21.44 29.95 36.34
CA PRO A 367 -21.64 30.61 35.05
C PRO A 367 -23.06 31.19 34.98
N ASP A 368 -23.17 32.42 34.45
CA ASP A 368 -24.46 33.04 34.17
C ASP A 368 -25.35 32.11 33.30
N PRO A 369 -26.67 32.05 33.56
CA PRO A 369 -27.56 31.23 32.75
C PRO A 369 -27.55 31.72 31.31
N ILE A 370 -27.17 30.82 30.40
CA ILE A 370 -27.23 31.05 28.96
C ILE A 370 -28.68 31.39 28.60
N ALA A 371 -28.90 32.56 28.01
CA ALA A 371 -30.23 32.96 27.54
C ALA A 371 -30.75 31.92 26.55
N GLU A 372 -32.03 31.52 26.69
CA GLU A 372 -32.67 30.69 25.67
C GLU A 372 -32.56 31.38 24.30
N PRO A 373 -32.21 30.65 23.23
CA PRO A 373 -32.15 31.25 21.91
C PRO A 373 -33.54 31.77 21.53
N ASP A 374 -33.59 33.03 21.08
CA ASP A 374 -34.81 33.59 20.51
C ASP A 374 -35.36 32.63 19.45
N ARG A 375 -36.68 32.40 19.48
CA ARG A 375 -37.34 31.53 18.51
C ARG A 375 -37.07 32.07 17.11
N VAL A 376 -36.29 31.32 16.34
CA VAL A 376 -36.15 31.54 14.90
C VAL A 376 -37.56 31.56 14.33
N ALA A 377 -37.91 32.62 13.61
CA ALA A 377 -39.19 32.70 12.93
C ALA A 377 -39.34 31.47 12.02
N GLU A 378 -40.52 30.86 12.00
CA GLU A 378 -40.79 29.79 11.04
C GLU A 378 -40.52 30.33 9.63
N PRO A 379 -39.84 29.57 8.77
CA PRO A 379 -39.57 30.04 7.41
C PRO A 379 -40.90 30.29 6.70
N ASP A 380 -41.04 31.47 6.10
CA ASP A 380 -42.18 31.75 5.22
C ASP A 380 -42.34 30.61 4.22
N SER A 381 -43.58 30.14 4.06
CA SER A 381 -43.92 29.04 3.18
C SER A 381 -43.40 29.32 1.77
N ILE A 382 -42.38 28.55 1.34
CA ILE A 382 -41.89 28.56 -0.03
C ILE A 382 -43.10 28.24 -0.91
N ALA A 383 -43.43 29.15 -1.83
CA ALA A 383 -44.51 28.92 -2.77
C ALA A 383 -44.26 27.59 -3.51
N GLU A 384 -45.30 26.77 -3.64
CA GLU A 384 -45.20 25.54 -4.42
C GLU A 384 -44.66 25.87 -5.81
N PRO A 385 -43.68 25.10 -6.34
CA PRO A 385 -43.18 25.33 -7.68
C PRO A 385 -44.34 25.18 -8.67
N ASP A 386 -44.46 26.12 -9.61
CA ASP A 386 -45.44 26.04 -10.69
C ASP A 386 -45.37 24.64 -11.34
N PRO A 387 -46.52 23.99 -11.61
CA PRO A 387 -46.53 22.66 -12.18
C PRO A 387 -45.78 22.67 -13.51
N ILE A 388 -44.71 21.87 -13.60
CA ILE A 388 -43.97 21.64 -14.83
C ILE A 388 -44.99 21.16 -15.86
N ALA A 389 -45.13 21.91 -16.96
CA ALA A 389 -46.04 21.54 -18.04
C ALA A 389 -45.72 20.12 -18.52
N GLU A 390 -46.74 19.26 -18.62
CA GLU A 390 -46.59 17.92 -19.16
C GLU A 390 -45.97 18.01 -20.56
N PRO A 391 -44.99 17.15 -20.90
CA PRO A 391 -44.45 17.11 -22.26
C PRO A 391 -45.55 16.71 -23.24
N ASP A 392 -45.78 17.56 -24.24
CA ASP A 392 -46.84 17.41 -25.23
C ASP A 392 -46.67 16.10 -26.03
N LEU A 393 -47.56 15.13 -25.80
CA LEU A 393 -47.53 13.82 -26.47
C LEU A 393 -48.13 13.90 -27.88
N THR A 394 -47.46 14.58 -28.81
CA THR A 394 -47.85 14.59 -30.24
C THR A 394 -46.68 14.56 -31.23
N ALA A 395 -46.11 13.37 -31.46
CA ALA A 395 -45.62 12.93 -32.78
C ALA A 395 -45.32 11.42 -32.78
N GLU A 396 -46.14 10.62 -33.47
CA GLU A 396 -45.80 9.22 -33.77
C GLU A 396 -44.63 9.19 -34.79
N PRO A 397 -43.62 8.31 -34.63
CA PRO A 397 -42.63 8.08 -35.67
C PRO A 397 -43.26 7.31 -36.85
N ASP A 398 -43.10 7.87 -38.05
CA ASP A 398 -43.68 7.35 -39.30
C ASP A 398 -43.14 5.94 -39.65
N LEU A 399 -44.05 4.98 -39.86
CA LEU A 399 -43.74 3.59 -40.21
C LEU A 399 -43.58 3.40 -41.73
N THR A 400 -42.46 3.86 -42.31
CA THR A 400 -42.10 3.47 -43.70
C THR A 400 -40.60 3.32 -43.96
N ALA A 401 -40.05 2.13 -43.69
CA ALA A 401 -38.95 1.52 -44.48
C ALA A 401 -38.75 0.05 -44.06
N GLU A 402 -39.29 -0.90 -44.84
CA GLU A 402 -38.91 -2.31 -44.68
C GLU A 402 -37.47 -2.51 -45.18
N PRO A 403 -36.58 -3.20 -44.44
CA PRO A 403 -35.29 -3.62 -44.97
C PRO A 403 -35.49 -4.75 -45.99
N ASP A 404 -34.77 -4.69 -47.11
CA ASP A 404 -34.78 -5.73 -48.14
C ASP A 404 -34.51 -7.13 -47.55
N PRO A 405 -35.28 -8.17 -47.94
CA PRO A 405 -35.09 -9.51 -47.42
C PRO A 405 -33.75 -10.09 -47.87
N VAL A 406 -32.83 -10.28 -46.93
CA VAL A 406 -31.58 -11.00 -47.18
C VAL A 406 -31.92 -12.43 -47.60
N ARG A 407 -31.60 -12.74 -48.86
CA ARG A 407 -31.84 -14.04 -49.50
C ARG A 407 -31.25 -15.18 -48.66
N ALA A 408 -32.10 -16.12 -48.26
CA ALA A 408 -31.67 -17.33 -47.59
C ALA A 408 -30.67 -18.13 -48.45
N PRO A 409 -29.65 -18.77 -47.85
CA PRO A 409 -28.78 -19.70 -48.57
C PRO A 409 -29.60 -20.92 -49.02
N ASP A 410 -29.39 -21.34 -50.27
CA ASP A 410 -30.13 -22.41 -50.92
C ASP A 410 -29.63 -23.79 -50.44
N LEU A 411 -30.49 -24.54 -49.73
CA LEU A 411 -30.20 -25.91 -49.30
C LEU A 411 -30.58 -26.93 -50.37
N THR A 412 -29.96 -26.86 -51.56
CA THR A 412 -30.11 -27.91 -52.60
C THR A 412 -28.82 -28.22 -53.39
N ALA A 413 -27.81 -28.81 -52.74
CA ALA A 413 -26.81 -29.65 -53.42
C ALA A 413 -26.18 -30.66 -52.44
N ALA A 414 -26.11 -31.94 -52.83
CA ALA A 414 -25.41 -32.96 -52.06
C ALA A 414 -23.90 -32.90 -52.32
N PRO A 415 -23.03 -33.14 -51.31
CA PRO A 415 -21.62 -33.36 -51.54
C PRO A 415 -21.39 -34.73 -52.18
N GLU A 416 -20.70 -34.78 -53.32
CA GLU A 416 -20.15 -36.03 -53.84
C GLU A 416 -18.91 -36.47 -53.04
N SER A 417 -18.70 -37.79 -52.99
CA SER A 417 -17.65 -38.47 -52.25
C SER A 417 -16.24 -38.04 -52.64
N MET A 418 -15.42 -37.64 -51.66
CA MET A 418 -13.95 -37.51 -51.79
C MET A 418 -13.24 -37.96 -50.52
N GLY A 419 -12.47 -39.06 -50.63
CA GLY A 419 -11.23 -39.32 -49.88
C GLY A 419 -11.33 -39.68 -48.39
N GLU A 420 -10.92 -40.91 -48.05
CA GLU A 420 -10.49 -41.28 -46.69
C GLU A 420 -9.17 -40.55 -46.32
N PRO A 421 -8.85 -40.36 -45.03
CA PRO A 421 -7.60 -39.75 -44.61
C PRO A 421 -6.41 -40.71 -44.75
N GLU A 422 -5.32 -40.26 -45.39
CA GLU A 422 -4.04 -40.98 -45.38
C GLU A 422 -3.27 -40.77 -44.06
N GLU A 423 -2.56 -41.82 -43.64
CA GLU A 423 -1.77 -41.88 -42.40
C GLU A 423 -0.47 -41.06 -42.44
N ALA A 424 0.11 -40.81 -41.26
CA ALA A 424 1.47 -40.33 -41.13
C ALA A 424 2.49 -41.46 -41.46
N PRO A 425 3.65 -41.15 -42.05
CA PRO A 425 4.61 -42.17 -42.47
C PRO A 425 5.42 -42.77 -41.32
N GLU A 426 5.51 -44.11 -41.30
CA GLU A 426 6.45 -44.88 -40.47
C GLU A 426 7.89 -44.86 -41.04
N PRO A 427 8.93 -45.14 -40.22
CA PRO A 427 10.32 -45.28 -40.67
C PRO A 427 10.62 -46.64 -41.38
N GLU A 428 11.77 -46.69 -42.06
CA GLU A 428 12.10 -47.69 -43.09
C GLU A 428 12.33 -49.16 -42.63
N THR A 429 12.13 -50.10 -43.57
CA THR A 429 12.51 -51.53 -43.54
C THR A 429 14.03 -51.74 -43.35
N VAL A 430 14.60 -52.89 -42.91
CA VAL A 430 14.50 -54.31 -43.36
C VAL A 430 15.03 -55.22 -42.22
N GLY A 431 14.61 -56.46 -41.95
CA GLY A 431 13.55 -57.33 -42.54
C GLY A 431 13.63 -58.81 -42.08
N ASP A 432 12.88 -59.67 -42.79
CA ASP A 432 12.91 -61.15 -42.87
C ASP A 432 12.36 -62.10 -41.75
N PHE A 433 11.31 -62.84 -42.16
CA PHE A 433 10.91 -64.25 -41.91
C PHE A 433 10.17 -64.77 -40.63
N GLU A 434 8.91 -65.19 -40.88
CA GLU A 434 8.12 -66.35 -40.37
C GLU A 434 8.24 -66.85 -38.90
N ALA A 435 7.13 -66.94 -38.13
CA ALA A 435 6.17 -68.08 -38.13
C ALA A 435 5.13 -68.06 -36.95
N VAL A 436 3.89 -68.49 -37.24
CA VAL A 436 2.82 -69.17 -36.41
C VAL A 436 3.03 -69.53 -34.91
N ALA A 437 2.01 -69.64 -34.02
CA ALA A 437 0.52 -69.51 -34.08
C ALA A 437 -0.14 -69.48 -32.66
N ASP A 438 -1.46 -69.17 -32.62
CA ASP A 438 -2.53 -69.51 -31.63
C ASP A 438 -2.35 -69.13 -30.13
N SER A 439 -3.27 -68.31 -29.56
CA SER A 439 -4.57 -68.63 -28.92
C SER A 439 -4.41 -69.07 -27.43
N ASP A 440 -5.29 -68.76 -26.46
CA ASP A 440 -6.73 -68.49 -26.50
C ASP A 440 -7.25 -67.54 -25.40
N GLN A 441 -8.55 -67.27 -25.44
CA GLN A 441 -9.37 -66.38 -24.58
C GLN A 441 -9.61 -66.93 -23.14
N PHE A 442 -9.89 -66.06 -22.15
CA PHE A 442 -11.25 -65.85 -21.58
C PHE A 442 -11.32 -64.83 -20.42
N GLU A 443 -12.55 -64.42 -20.09
CA GLU A 443 -12.96 -63.32 -19.19
C GLU A 443 -12.96 -63.66 -17.68
N GLU A 444 -12.95 -62.63 -16.82
CA GLU A 444 -13.32 -62.68 -15.39
C GLU A 444 -14.88 -62.72 -15.21
N PRO A 445 -15.52 -62.56 -14.01
CA PRO A 445 -15.03 -62.49 -12.62
C PRO A 445 -15.87 -63.31 -11.59
N SER A 446 -15.52 -63.25 -10.29
CA SER A 446 -16.48 -62.88 -9.20
C SER A 446 -15.89 -62.97 -7.77
N SER A 447 -16.59 -62.34 -6.84
CA SER A 447 -16.29 -62.10 -5.42
C SER A 447 -16.42 -63.31 -4.47
N GLY A 448 -15.73 -63.25 -3.32
CA GLY A 448 -16.05 -64.08 -2.14
C GLY A 448 -15.32 -63.61 -0.87
N ASP A 449 -16.06 -63.47 0.24
CA ASP A 449 -15.59 -62.98 1.53
C ASP A 449 -14.75 -64.01 2.34
N GLY A 450 -13.99 -63.55 3.33
CA GLY A 450 -13.35 -64.41 4.33
C GLY A 450 -12.42 -63.67 5.30
N GLU A 451 -12.88 -63.48 6.55
CA GLU A 451 -12.04 -63.14 7.70
C GLU A 451 -11.29 -64.40 8.17
N ASP A 452 -10.04 -64.27 8.65
CA ASP A 452 -9.60 -64.89 9.91
C ASP A 452 -8.20 -64.42 10.35
N ASP A 453 -7.97 -64.52 11.66
CA ASP A 453 -6.81 -64.02 12.42
C ASP A 453 -5.66 -65.07 12.52
N PHE A 454 -4.64 -64.76 13.33
CA PHE A 454 -3.54 -65.59 13.89
C PHE A 454 -2.10 -65.28 13.43
N ALA A 455 -1.19 -65.52 14.39
CA ALA A 455 0.18 -65.01 14.47
C ALA A 455 1.23 -66.13 14.44
N GLU A 456 2.49 -65.77 14.80
CA GLU A 456 3.60 -66.67 15.17
C GLU A 456 4.24 -67.48 14.00
N ASP A 457 5.57 -67.75 13.94
CA ASP A 457 6.73 -67.28 14.71
C ASP A 457 8.07 -67.60 13.96
N GLU A 458 9.19 -67.14 14.53
CA GLU A 458 10.58 -67.68 14.48
C GLU A 458 11.46 -67.68 13.19
N ARG A 459 12.57 -66.92 13.29
CA ARG A 459 14.02 -67.29 13.12
C ARG A 459 14.45 -68.13 11.90
N SER A 460 15.56 -67.82 11.21
CA SER A 460 16.93 -67.89 11.76
C SER A 460 18.03 -67.67 10.68
N ALA A 461 19.21 -67.16 11.08
CA ALA A 461 20.58 -67.34 10.52
C ALA A 461 20.84 -67.16 8.98
N ALA A 462 21.95 -66.59 8.51
CA ALA A 462 23.35 -66.74 8.94
C ALA A 462 24.28 -65.62 8.40
N ALA A 463 25.53 -65.61 8.86
CA ALA A 463 26.59 -64.65 8.48
C ALA A 463 27.51 -65.17 7.36
N LEU A 464 28.42 -64.28 6.88
CA LEU A 464 29.76 -64.47 6.26
C LEU A 464 30.02 -63.27 5.30
N ASP A 465 31.24 -62.84 4.93
CA ASP A 465 32.50 -62.53 5.65
C ASP A 465 33.41 -61.74 4.66
N GLU A 466 34.54 -61.20 5.13
CA GLU A 466 35.70 -60.68 4.33
C GLU A 466 35.50 -59.41 3.46
N ALA A 467 36.48 -58.50 3.30
CA ALA A 467 37.72 -58.22 4.04
C ALA A 467 38.27 -56.81 3.68
N GLU A 468 39.12 -56.27 4.57
CA GLU A 468 40.36 -55.45 4.42
C GLU A 468 40.62 -54.61 3.14
N GLU A 469 41.32 -53.46 3.18
CA GLU A 469 42.57 -53.19 3.91
C GLU A 469 42.75 -51.68 4.22
N ALA A 470 43.72 -51.34 5.09
CA ALA A 470 43.87 -50.03 5.73
C ALA A 470 45.28 -49.41 5.57
N HIS A 471 45.61 -48.44 6.45
CA HIS A 471 46.92 -47.81 6.74
C HIS A 471 47.44 -46.66 5.84
N GLU A 472 48.09 -45.60 6.37
CA GLU A 472 48.10 -44.98 7.73
C GLU A 472 48.73 -43.55 7.65
N PRO A 473 49.06 -42.77 8.72
CA PRO A 473 48.96 -41.31 8.68
C PRO A 473 50.33 -40.59 8.85
N ASP A 474 50.31 -39.28 9.07
CA ASP A 474 51.31 -38.63 9.92
C ASP A 474 50.71 -37.42 10.65
N GLU A 475 51.08 -37.21 11.91
CA GLU A 475 50.62 -36.11 12.77
C GLU A 475 51.62 -34.96 12.76
N GLN A 476 51.17 -33.70 12.91
CA GLN A 476 51.78 -32.82 13.92
C GLN A 476 50.94 -31.58 14.29
N HIS A 477 51.28 -31.04 15.46
CA HIS A 477 50.49 -30.18 16.34
C HIS A 477 50.82 -28.68 16.19
N GLU A 478 50.03 -27.85 16.89
CA GLU A 478 50.35 -26.48 17.36
C GLU A 478 50.54 -25.36 16.30
N SER A 479 50.31 -24.06 16.60
CA SER A 479 49.41 -23.36 17.54
C SER A 479 49.39 -21.86 17.14
N GLU A 480 48.37 -21.09 17.53
CA GLU A 480 48.40 -19.62 17.41
C GLU A 480 49.43 -19.01 18.39
N PRO A 481 49.96 -17.80 18.11
CA PRO A 481 49.50 -16.67 18.92
C PRO A 481 49.46 -15.30 18.20
N ASP A 482 49.17 -14.29 19.03
CA ASP A 482 48.58 -12.97 18.75
C ASP A 482 49.59 -11.79 18.54
N ASP A 483 49.02 -10.70 18.04
CA ASP A 483 49.27 -9.28 18.37
C ASP A 483 50.40 -8.41 17.75
N SER A 484 50.01 -7.14 17.59
CA SER A 484 50.79 -5.88 17.63
C SER A 484 51.32 -5.20 16.35
N GLU A 485 51.34 -3.86 16.45
CA GLU A 485 51.47 -2.86 15.38
C GLU A 485 52.91 -2.67 14.86
N HIS A 486 53.09 -2.20 13.62
CA HIS A 486 53.81 -0.93 13.37
C HIS A 486 53.68 -0.37 11.93
N ARG A 487 53.91 0.94 11.84
CA ARG A 487 53.75 1.84 10.67
C ARG A 487 55.11 2.04 9.95
N VAL A 488 55.09 2.50 8.67
CA VAL A 488 56.05 3.42 7.99
C VAL A 488 56.47 3.04 6.53
N THR A 489 55.96 3.83 5.59
CA THR A 489 56.49 4.32 4.28
C THR A 489 57.26 3.43 3.26
N ALA A 490 56.67 3.34 2.07
CA ALA A 490 57.21 3.71 0.73
C ALA A 490 58.71 3.55 0.38
N SER A 491 58.99 2.85 -0.74
CA SER A 491 59.82 3.36 -1.85
C SER A 491 59.62 2.52 -3.13
N ALA A 492 59.95 3.08 -4.30
CA ALA A 492 59.71 2.50 -5.62
C ALA A 492 60.96 1.89 -6.28
N ALA A 493 60.78 0.85 -7.11
CA ALA A 493 61.66 0.53 -8.24
C ALA A 493 60.94 -0.33 -9.30
N ALA A 494 61.14 -0.01 -10.57
CA ALA A 494 60.74 -0.77 -11.78
C ALA A 494 62.04 -1.29 -12.47
N PRO A 495 62.09 -1.86 -13.71
CA PRO A 495 61.02 -2.02 -14.71
C PRO A 495 60.98 -3.32 -15.54
N SER A 496 59.81 -3.58 -16.15
CA SER A 496 59.57 -4.23 -17.47
C SER A 496 58.05 -4.31 -17.70
N GLU A 497 57.48 -4.24 -18.91
CA GLU A 497 57.97 -3.71 -20.20
C GLU A 497 56.76 -3.11 -20.98
N ARG A 498 56.73 -3.10 -22.33
CA ARG A 498 55.53 -2.79 -23.16
C ARG A 498 55.51 -3.64 -24.46
N PRO A 499 54.37 -3.81 -25.17
CA PRO A 499 53.76 -2.76 -26.01
C PRO A 499 52.24 -2.56 -25.75
N ASP A 500 51.71 -1.34 -25.61
CA ASP A 500 51.48 -0.27 -26.63
C ASP A 500 50.19 -0.46 -27.47
N MET A 501 49.06 0.08 -26.99
CA MET A 501 47.91 0.47 -27.82
C MET A 501 47.55 1.94 -27.57
N ARG A 502 47.34 2.68 -28.65
CA ARG A 502 47.40 4.15 -28.66
C ARG A 502 46.05 4.80 -28.39
N LEU A 503 46.00 5.66 -27.37
CA LEU A 503 44.97 6.69 -27.23
C LEU A 503 45.18 7.79 -28.27
N LEU A 504 44.16 8.09 -29.07
CA LEU A 504 44.07 9.31 -29.86
C LEU A 504 43.13 10.29 -29.16
N THR A 505 43.66 11.46 -28.81
CA THR A 505 42.89 12.58 -28.24
C THR A 505 42.67 13.67 -29.29
N ARG A 506 41.57 14.44 -29.11
CA ARG A 506 41.13 15.69 -29.77
C ARG A 506 39.91 15.56 -30.70
N PRO A 507 39.11 16.63 -30.86
CA PRO A 507 38.77 17.68 -29.88
C PRO A 507 37.25 18.00 -29.84
N LEU A 508 36.83 18.79 -28.86
CA LEU A 508 35.51 19.43 -28.86
C LEU A 508 35.33 20.31 -30.12
N GLY A 509 34.27 20.06 -30.88
CA GLY A 509 33.92 20.81 -32.09
C GLY A 509 32.44 20.60 -32.43
N SER A 510 31.71 21.71 -32.54
CA SER A 510 30.27 21.79 -32.81
C SER A 510 29.81 21.03 -34.07
N ALA A 511 28.70 20.31 -33.93
CA ALA A 511 27.94 19.65 -35.00
C ALA A 511 26.48 20.16 -35.00
N PRO A 512 25.71 20.01 -36.10
CA PRO A 512 24.83 21.11 -36.55
C PRO A 512 23.35 20.99 -36.14
N LEU A 513 22.63 22.12 -36.23
CA LEU A 513 21.18 22.13 -36.37
C LEU A 513 20.79 21.25 -37.58
N LEU A 514 19.81 20.36 -37.37
CA LEU A 514 19.05 19.73 -38.44
C LEU A 514 17.63 20.29 -38.39
N ASP A 515 17.32 21.18 -39.33
CA ASP A 515 15.94 21.60 -39.60
C ASP A 515 15.09 20.36 -39.92
N SER A 516 14.00 20.19 -39.18
CA SER A 516 12.96 19.21 -39.46
C SER A 516 11.65 19.98 -39.64
N GLU A 517 11.08 19.97 -40.84
CA GLU A 517 9.84 20.70 -41.12
C GLU A 517 8.65 20.15 -40.32
N PRO A 518 7.69 21.00 -39.90
CA PRO A 518 6.56 20.57 -39.09
C PRO A 518 5.54 19.76 -39.89
N LEU A 519 5.12 18.62 -39.34
CA LEU A 519 4.02 17.81 -39.87
C LEU A 519 2.67 18.58 -39.82
N PRO A 520 1.75 18.29 -40.76
CA PRO A 520 0.59 19.15 -41.02
C PRO A 520 -0.46 19.14 -39.91
N ALA A 521 -1.09 20.29 -39.70
CA ALA A 521 -2.06 20.54 -38.64
C ALA A 521 -3.37 19.74 -38.80
N THR A 522 -3.74 19.00 -37.75
CA THR A 522 -5.14 18.63 -37.50
C THR A 522 -5.92 19.85 -36.98
N ARG A 523 -7.21 19.91 -37.33
CA ARG A 523 -8.11 21.06 -37.09
C ARG A 523 -9.00 20.85 -35.84
N PRO A 524 -9.70 21.90 -35.34
CA PRO A 524 -9.49 22.33 -33.96
C PRO A 524 -10.66 22.02 -33.02
N GLY A 525 -10.37 21.92 -31.72
CA GLY A 525 -11.43 21.82 -30.71
C GLY A 525 -10.97 21.54 -29.28
N MET A 526 -10.06 22.33 -28.70
CA MET A 526 -9.88 22.40 -27.24
C MET A 526 -9.06 23.64 -26.86
N LEU A 527 -9.63 24.49 -26.00
CA LEU A 527 -8.98 25.71 -25.48
C LEU A 527 -8.02 25.34 -24.34
N ARG A 528 -6.73 25.69 -24.48
CA ARG A 528 -5.81 25.72 -23.32
C ARG A 528 -6.08 26.98 -22.48
N PRO A 529 -6.09 26.89 -21.13
CA PRO A 529 -6.07 28.07 -20.28
C PRO A 529 -4.84 28.94 -20.55
N ARG A 530 -4.99 30.27 -20.46
CA ARG A 530 -3.86 31.20 -20.46
C ARG A 530 -3.30 31.30 -19.04
N PRO A 531 -1.96 31.41 -18.86
CA PRO A 531 -1.40 31.77 -17.56
C PRO A 531 -1.83 33.19 -17.15
N PRO A 532 -1.92 33.49 -15.84
CA PRO A 532 -2.28 34.82 -15.36
C PRO A 532 -1.20 35.85 -15.75
N LEU A 533 -1.64 37.08 -16.05
CA LEU A 533 -0.76 38.23 -16.27
C LEU A 533 -0.27 38.77 -14.92
N ASP A 534 1.02 39.09 -14.83
CA ASP A 534 1.59 39.79 -13.68
C ASP A 534 0.88 41.14 -13.41
N PRO A 535 0.63 41.50 -12.13
CA PRO A 535 0.10 42.81 -11.79
C PRO A 535 1.15 43.92 -12.06
N PRO A 536 0.75 45.09 -12.58
CA PRO A 536 1.68 46.15 -12.93
C PRO A 536 2.34 46.77 -11.69
N ALA A 537 3.64 47.05 -11.80
CA ALA A 537 4.44 47.61 -10.72
C ALA A 537 3.93 48.99 -10.24
N ILE A 538 3.74 49.14 -8.93
CA ILE A 538 3.34 50.40 -8.29
C ILE A 538 4.55 51.34 -8.23
N GLY A 539 4.59 52.29 -9.17
CA GLY A 539 5.57 53.39 -9.18
C GLY A 539 5.22 54.50 -8.18
N VAL A 540 6.17 54.84 -7.31
CA VAL A 540 6.02 55.88 -6.28
C VAL A 540 5.97 57.29 -6.88
N LEU A 541 4.91 58.07 -6.61
CA LEU A 541 4.91 59.52 -6.73
C LEU A 541 4.18 60.20 -5.56
N ARG A 542 4.66 61.42 -5.21
CA ARG A 542 4.33 62.17 -3.98
C ARG A 542 3.09 63.08 -4.13
N PRO A 543 2.46 63.53 -3.02
CA PRO A 543 1.13 64.15 -3.03
C PRO A 543 1.13 65.64 -3.39
N GLY A 544 0.03 66.10 -4.00
CA GLY A 544 -0.23 67.53 -4.22
C GLY A 544 -1.65 67.85 -4.74
N PHE A 545 -2.26 68.85 -4.09
CA PHE A 545 -3.45 69.62 -4.49
C PHE A 545 -4.88 69.07 -4.26
N ARG A 546 -5.80 70.04 -4.09
CA ARG A 546 -7.14 69.96 -3.50
C ARG A 546 -8.26 70.25 -4.51
N ALA A 547 -9.39 69.58 -4.30
CA ALA A 547 -10.79 70.06 -4.34
C ALA A 547 -11.36 70.86 -5.53
N THR A 548 -12.49 70.36 -6.06
CA THR A 548 -13.68 71.13 -6.48
C THR A 548 -14.96 70.30 -6.21
N GLU A 549 -16.13 70.94 -6.22
CA GLU A 549 -17.34 70.58 -5.46
C GLU A 549 -18.53 70.01 -6.29
N PHE A 550 -19.36 69.15 -5.64
CA PHE A 550 -20.85 69.01 -5.65
C PHE A 550 -21.68 69.06 -6.99
N PRO A 551 -22.99 68.69 -7.01
CA PRO A 551 -23.93 68.42 -5.92
C PRO A 551 -24.68 67.07 -5.93
N ALA A 552 -25.34 66.78 -4.80
CA ALA A 552 -26.32 65.71 -4.62
C ALA A 552 -27.74 66.14 -5.04
N GLY A 553 -28.65 65.17 -5.20
CA GLY A 553 -30.07 65.43 -5.46
C GLY A 553 -30.97 64.52 -4.61
N ASP A 554 -31.92 65.14 -3.90
CA ASP A 554 -32.96 64.46 -3.14
C ASP A 554 -34.02 63.82 -4.07
N PHE A 555 -34.65 62.74 -3.64
CA PHE A 555 -36.05 62.45 -4.02
C PHE A 555 -36.80 61.71 -2.91
N GLN A 556 -37.98 62.23 -2.57
CA GLN A 556 -38.88 61.70 -1.54
C GLN A 556 -39.80 60.61 -2.11
N GLY A 557 -40.14 59.61 -1.30
CA GLY A 557 -41.19 58.63 -1.62
C GLY A 557 -42.58 59.09 -1.14
N PRO A 558 -43.67 58.40 -1.58
CA PRO A 558 -45.01 58.59 -1.02
C PRO A 558 -45.64 57.32 -0.41
N ASP A 559 -46.12 57.48 0.82
CA ASP A 559 -47.26 56.91 1.55
C ASP A 559 -48.00 55.62 1.10
N PHE A 560 -48.27 54.78 2.13
CA PHE A 560 -49.28 53.72 2.17
C PHE A 560 -50.73 54.26 2.29
N PRO A 561 -51.73 53.51 1.81
CA PRO A 561 -53.06 53.44 2.41
C PRO A 561 -53.26 52.12 3.20
N GLY A 562 -53.96 52.18 4.34
CA GLY A 562 -54.26 51.03 5.19
C GLY A 562 -55.72 50.58 5.18
N GLY A 563 -56.00 49.46 5.88
CA GLY A 563 -57.30 48.82 6.03
C GLY A 563 -57.36 47.44 5.36
N GLY A 564 -57.97 46.40 5.93
CA GLY A 564 -58.68 46.29 7.21
C GLY A 564 -59.05 44.82 7.48
N ALA A 565 -59.49 44.49 8.69
CA ALA A 565 -59.67 43.10 9.14
C ALA A 565 -60.85 42.34 8.52
N ALA A 566 -60.66 41.03 8.32
CA ALA A 566 -61.66 39.97 8.42
C ALA A 566 -60.95 38.63 8.73
#